data_AF-A0A9X0CGS2-F1
#
_entry.id   AF-A0A9X0CGS2-F1
#
_cell.length_a   1.000
_cell.length_b   1.000
_cell.length_c   1.000
_cell.angle_alpha   90.00
_cell.angle_beta   90.00
_cell.angle_gamma   90.00
#
_symmetry.space_group_name_H-M   'P 1'
#
loop_
_entity.id
_entity.type
_entity.pdbx_description
1 polymer ?
#
loop_
_entity_poly.entity_id
_entity_poly.type
_entity_poly.pdbx_seq_one_letter_code
_entity_poly.pdbx_strand_id
1 'polypeptide(L)'
;MEIYADELDKAPREGGIYAIGLVEEDDEEVLCEDVLYVGQSDDIRKRLGQHKSGNKQAIDKFVKKEFSCNGGQDLRIKWKTDQDHKCAEGEYLDCMEERLGYWPEYNMKRGNTCAR
;
A
#
# COMPACT_ATOMS: atom_id res chain seq x y z
N MET A 1 6.32 -10.36 -2.73
CA MET A 1 7.03 -10.50 -1.44
C MET A 1 6.19 -9.78 -0.41
N GLU A 2 5.80 -10.47 0.65
CA GLU A 2 4.98 -9.92 1.73
C GLU A 2 5.91 -9.53 2.86
N ILE A 3 5.79 -8.30 3.35
CA ILE A 3 6.69 -7.78 4.37
C ILE A 3 5.85 -7.12 5.46
N TYR A 4 6.20 -7.40 6.71
CA TYR A 4 5.53 -6.83 7.88
C TYR A 4 5.90 -5.34 8.01
N ALA A 5 5.07 -4.54 8.67
CA ALA A 5 5.31 -3.09 8.75
C ALA A 5 6.56 -2.71 9.57
N ASP A 6 7.09 -3.63 10.40
CA ASP A 6 8.38 -3.50 11.09
C ASP A 6 9.58 -3.71 10.15
N GLU A 7 9.38 -4.26 8.97
CA GLU A 7 10.43 -4.52 7.97
C GLU A 7 10.42 -3.51 6.81
N LEU A 8 9.79 -2.35 7.00
CA LEU A 8 9.71 -1.27 6.00
C LEU A 8 11.08 -0.83 5.47
N ASP A 9 12.11 -0.89 6.29
CA ASP A 9 13.50 -0.61 5.92
C ASP A 9 14.11 -1.65 4.97
N LYS A 10 13.42 -2.75 4.69
CA LYS A 10 13.75 -3.71 3.62
C LYS A 10 13.13 -3.35 2.26
N ALA A 11 12.17 -2.43 2.21
CA ALA A 11 11.54 -2.01 0.96
C ALA A 11 12.56 -1.47 -0.06
N PRO A 12 12.38 -1.67 -1.37
CA PRO A 12 13.32 -1.20 -2.37
C PRO A 12 13.36 0.34 -2.40
N ARG A 13 14.53 0.90 -2.72
CA ARG A 13 14.69 2.32 -3.04
C ARG A 13 14.54 2.54 -4.55
N GLU A 14 13.50 1.93 -5.11
CA GLU A 14 13.22 1.90 -6.54
C GLU A 14 11.76 2.27 -6.80
N GLY A 15 11.49 2.59 -8.06
CA GLY A 15 10.15 2.86 -8.56
C GLY A 15 9.25 1.64 -8.49
N GLY A 16 8.00 1.84 -8.11
CA GLY A 16 7.03 0.74 -8.09
C GLY A 16 5.71 1.08 -7.43
N ILE A 17 4.93 0.03 -7.22
CA ILE A 17 3.58 0.06 -6.65
C ILE A 17 3.61 -0.65 -5.31
N TYR A 18 2.86 -0.14 -4.34
CA TYR A 18 2.70 -0.73 -3.02
C TYR A 18 1.23 -0.70 -2.59
N ALA A 19 0.86 -1.66 -1.76
CA ALA A 19 -0.44 -1.76 -1.11
C ALA A 19 -0.26 -1.75 0.41
N ILE A 20 -1.18 -1.12 1.12
CA ILE A 20 -1.27 -1.07 2.58
C ILE A 20 -2.64 -1.61 2.97
N GLY A 21 -2.64 -2.55 3.92
CA GLY A 21 -3.84 -3.16 4.47
C GLY A 21 -3.66 -3.59 5.92
N LEU A 22 -4.65 -4.31 6.44
CA LEU A 22 -4.61 -4.93 7.76
C LEU A 22 -4.54 -6.47 7.65
N VAL A 23 -4.13 -7.12 8.75
CA VAL A 23 -4.33 -8.56 8.98
C VAL A 23 -5.67 -8.74 9.68
N GLU A 24 -6.54 -9.61 9.16
CA GLU A 24 -7.58 -10.24 9.97
C GLU A 24 -7.00 -11.51 10.62
N GLU A 25 -7.34 -11.77 11.89
CA GLU A 25 -6.61 -12.69 12.80
C GLU A 25 -6.57 -14.18 12.39
N ASP A 26 -7.08 -14.60 11.23
CA ASP A 26 -7.42 -16.02 10.99
C ASP A 26 -6.94 -16.68 9.68
N ASP A 27 -6.16 -16.04 8.79
CA ASP A 27 -5.78 -16.69 7.52
C ASP A 27 -4.29 -17.01 7.33
N GLU A 28 -4.00 -18.32 7.24
CA GLU A 28 -2.69 -18.95 7.02
C GLU A 28 -2.16 -18.70 5.59
N GLU A 29 -3.02 -18.21 4.67
CA GLU A 29 -2.67 -17.65 3.37
C GLU A 29 -3.06 -16.17 3.31
N VAL A 30 -2.18 -15.30 3.81
CA VAL A 30 -2.38 -13.84 3.88
C VAL A 30 -2.48 -13.23 2.48
N LEU A 31 -3.64 -13.27 1.84
CA LEU A 31 -4.02 -12.18 0.95
C LEU A 31 -4.14 -10.93 1.85
N CYS A 32 -3.81 -9.74 1.35
CA CYS A 32 -4.21 -8.56 2.11
C CYS A 32 -5.73 -8.48 1.94
N GLU A 33 -6.48 -9.17 2.79
CA GLU A 33 -7.93 -9.30 2.65
C GLU A 33 -8.61 -7.93 2.77
N ASP A 34 -8.01 -7.02 3.54
CA ASP A 34 -8.36 -5.60 3.60
C ASP A 34 -7.25 -4.70 3.04
N VAL A 35 -7.12 -4.62 1.72
CA VAL A 35 -6.33 -3.55 1.09
C VAL A 35 -7.07 -2.23 1.24
N LEU A 36 -6.55 -1.41 2.14
CA LEU A 36 -7.07 -0.08 2.45
C LEU A 36 -6.54 0.99 1.49
N TYR A 37 -5.35 0.78 0.93
CA TYR A 37 -4.71 1.73 0.04
C TYR A 37 -3.73 1.09 -0.95
N VAL A 38 -3.72 1.58 -2.18
CA VAL A 38 -2.69 1.32 -3.20
C VAL A 38 -2.09 2.65 -3.64
N GLY A 39 -0.78 2.71 -3.73
CA GLY A 39 -0.07 3.87 -4.25
C GLY A 39 1.17 3.49 -5.03
N GLN A 40 1.70 4.46 -5.78
CA GLN A 40 2.98 4.35 -6.44
C GLN A 40 4.02 5.33 -5.91
N SER A 41 5.30 5.04 -6.13
CA SER A 41 6.38 5.99 -5.90
C SER A 41 7.62 5.65 -6.73
N ASP A 42 8.40 6.67 -7.08
CA ASP A 42 9.77 6.53 -7.59
C ASP A 42 10.75 5.97 -6.52
N ASP A 43 10.40 6.04 -5.23
CA ASP A 43 11.16 5.46 -4.11
C ASP A 43 10.18 4.92 -3.06
N ILE A 44 9.85 3.63 -3.18
CA ILE A 44 8.88 2.95 -2.31
C ILE A 44 9.29 3.10 -0.83
N ARG A 45 10.54 2.81 -0.47
CA ARG A 45 11.00 2.89 0.93
C ARG A 45 10.79 4.29 1.50
N LYS A 46 11.16 5.34 0.75
CA LYS A 46 10.98 6.72 1.19
C LYS A 46 9.49 7.06 1.37
N ARG A 47 8.63 6.67 0.44
CA ARG A 47 7.19 6.98 0.53
C ARG A 47 6.52 6.25 1.69
N LEU A 48 6.87 4.98 1.93
CA LEU A 48 6.41 4.23 3.09
C LEU A 48 6.87 4.85 4.41
N GLY A 49 8.13 5.29 4.50
CA GLY A 49 8.63 6.05 5.66
C GLY A 49 7.88 7.36 5.90
N GLN A 50 7.45 8.03 4.83
CA GLN A 50 6.62 9.23 4.94
C GLN A 50 5.23 8.92 5.50
N HIS A 51 4.62 7.77 5.20
CA HIS A 51 3.34 7.39 5.82
C HIS A 51 3.44 7.24 7.34
N LYS A 52 4.57 6.76 7.88
CA LYS A 52 4.77 6.59 9.34
C LYS A 52 4.73 7.91 10.11
N SER A 53 5.09 9.01 9.47
CA SER A 53 5.27 10.32 10.13
C SER A 53 4.38 11.42 9.55
N GLY A 54 3.78 11.18 8.39
CA GLY A 54 2.98 12.10 7.63
C GLY A 54 1.61 12.35 8.26
N ASN A 55 1.01 13.48 7.87
CA ASN A 55 -0.36 13.86 8.27
C ASN A 55 -1.14 14.45 7.07
N LYS A 56 -0.61 14.35 5.85
CA LYS A 56 -1.12 15.09 4.69
C LYS A 56 -2.33 14.38 4.07
N GLN A 57 -2.24 13.06 3.92
CA GLN A 57 -3.29 12.21 3.38
C GLN A 57 -3.98 11.44 4.51
N ALA A 58 -5.23 11.01 4.28
CA ALA A 58 -5.97 10.21 5.25
C ALA A 58 -5.24 8.91 5.61
N ILE A 59 -4.68 8.23 4.60
CA ILE A 59 -3.83 7.04 4.80
C ILE A 59 -2.57 7.35 5.64
N ASP A 60 -1.93 8.51 5.48
CA ASP A 60 -0.75 8.87 6.30
C ASP A 60 -1.16 8.94 7.79
N LYS A 61 -2.33 9.54 8.07
CA LYS A 61 -2.85 9.65 9.45
C LYS A 61 -3.20 8.29 10.04
N PHE A 62 -3.80 7.41 9.23
CA PHE A 62 -4.14 6.04 9.63
C PHE A 62 -2.87 5.25 9.96
N VAL A 63 -1.92 5.16 9.02
CA VAL A 63 -0.66 4.42 9.22
C VAL A 63 0.10 4.93 10.43
N LYS A 64 0.20 6.25 10.59
CA LYS A 64 0.84 6.85 11.77
C LYS A 64 0.15 6.47 13.08
N LYS A 65 -1.19 6.41 13.10
CA LYS A 65 -1.96 5.99 14.27
C LYS A 65 -1.66 4.54 14.62
N GLU A 66 -1.67 3.64 13.65
CA GLU A 66 -1.31 2.23 13.85
C GLU A 66 0.11 2.09 14.43
N PHE A 67 1.10 2.76 13.84
CA PHE A 67 2.45 2.79 14.40
C PHE A 67 2.52 3.37 15.82
N SER A 68 1.69 4.36 16.15
CA SER A 68 1.64 4.94 17.50
C SER A 68 0.91 4.05 18.51
N CYS A 69 -0.04 3.22 18.08
CA CYS A 69 -0.87 2.40 18.95
C CYS A 69 -0.23 1.05 19.26
N ASN A 70 0.25 0.33 18.24
CA ASN A 70 0.78 -1.04 18.39
C ASN A 70 2.15 -1.22 17.69
N GLY A 71 2.79 -0.14 17.23
CA GLY A 71 4.04 -0.27 16.47
C GLY A 71 3.85 -0.73 15.01
N GLY A 72 2.62 -0.75 14.51
CA GLY A 72 2.26 -1.21 13.17
C GLY A 72 2.13 -2.73 13.05
N GLN A 73 1.92 -3.45 14.15
CA GLN A 73 1.86 -4.92 14.15
C GLN A 73 0.74 -5.47 13.23
N ASP A 74 -0.37 -4.75 13.13
CA ASP A 74 -1.54 -5.18 12.35
C ASP A 74 -1.44 -4.74 10.88
N LEU A 75 -0.45 -3.91 10.53
CA LEU A 75 -0.28 -3.41 9.17
C LEU A 75 0.39 -4.44 8.26
N ARG A 76 -0.21 -4.67 7.08
CA ARG A 76 0.41 -5.38 5.97
C ARG A 76 0.76 -4.48 4.83
N ILE A 77 1.99 -4.65 4.35
CA ILE A 77 2.51 -3.84 3.25
C ILE A 77 3.11 -4.77 2.21
N LYS A 78 2.53 -4.74 1.00
CA LYS A 78 3.03 -5.47 -0.16
C LYS A 78 3.55 -4.47 -1.18
N TRP A 79 4.57 -4.84 -1.94
CA TRP A 79 5.04 -4.02 -3.05
C TRP A 79 5.60 -4.84 -4.19
N LYS A 80 5.71 -4.17 -5.33
CA LYS A 80 6.37 -4.66 -6.53
C LYS A 80 7.13 -3.49 -7.17
N THR A 81 8.40 -3.72 -7.49
CA THR A 81 9.18 -2.81 -8.32
C THR A 81 8.64 -2.83 -9.74
N ASP A 82 8.39 -1.66 -10.31
CA ASP A 82 7.82 -1.54 -11.65
C ASP A 82 8.30 -0.23 -12.28
N GLN A 83 8.88 -0.30 -13.48
CA GLN A 83 9.38 0.91 -14.16
C GLN A 83 8.24 1.76 -14.74
N ASP A 84 7.11 1.13 -15.05
CA ASP A 84 5.92 1.78 -15.61
C ASP A 84 4.86 2.07 -14.54
N HIS A 85 5.24 2.04 -13.26
CA HIS A 85 4.35 2.22 -12.10
C HIS A 85 3.43 3.45 -12.18
N LYS A 86 3.88 4.53 -12.85
CA LYS A 86 3.06 5.74 -13.06
C LYS A 86 1.87 5.52 -13.99
N CYS A 87 2.01 4.60 -14.93
CA CYS A 87 0.98 4.25 -15.90
C CYS A 87 0.17 3.01 -15.47
N ALA A 88 0.76 2.15 -14.62
CA ALA A 88 0.16 0.90 -14.17
C ALA A 88 -0.67 1.04 -12.88
N GLU A 89 -0.57 2.15 -12.12
CA GLU A 89 -1.31 2.32 -10.86
C GLU A 89 -2.82 2.15 -11.02
N GLY A 90 -3.42 2.74 -12.06
CA GLY A 90 -4.84 2.58 -12.36
C GLY A 90 -5.21 1.15 -12.74
N GLU A 91 -4.41 0.47 -13.57
CA GLU A 91 -4.63 -0.94 -13.94
C GLU A 91 -4.54 -1.85 -12.71
N TYR A 92 -3.63 -1.57 -11.79
CA TYR A 92 -3.51 -2.29 -10.52
C TYR A 92 -4.73 -2.06 -9.62
N LEU A 93 -5.22 -0.82 -9.53
CA LEU A 93 -6.41 -0.49 -8.76
C LEU A 93 -7.67 -1.16 -9.33
N ASP A 94 -7.86 -1.10 -10.65
CA ASP A 94 -8.99 -1.75 -11.32
C ASP A 94 -8.91 -3.28 -11.14
N CYS A 95 -7.73 -3.89 -11.30
CA CYS A 95 -7.53 -5.32 -11.05
C CYS A 95 -7.80 -5.70 -9.58
N MET A 96 -7.43 -4.84 -8.62
CA MET A 96 -7.71 -5.06 -7.21
C MET A 96 -9.21 -4.94 -6.92
N GLU A 97 -9.91 -3.97 -7.48
CA GLU A 97 -11.37 -3.84 -7.40
C GLU A 97 -12.07 -5.09 -7.94
N GLU A 98 -11.66 -5.58 -9.11
CA GLU A 98 -12.23 -6.79 -9.71
C GLU A 98 -11.97 -8.06 -8.89
N ARG A 99 -10.78 -8.20 -8.29
CA ARG A 99 -10.39 -9.41 -7.54
C ARG A 99 -10.90 -9.43 -6.12
N LEU A 100 -10.91 -8.28 -5.44
CA LEU A 100 -11.36 -8.15 -4.05
C LEU A 100 -12.86 -7.86 -3.95
N GLY A 101 -13.48 -7.39 -5.03
CA GLY A 101 -14.90 -7.01 -5.06
C GLY A 101 -15.21 -5.67 -4.38
N TYR A 102 -14.19 -4.92 -3.98
CA TYR A 102 -14.32 -3.60 -3.35
C TYR A 102 -13.21 -2.65 -3.75
N TRP A 103 -13.49 -1.35 -3.62
CA TRP A 103 -12.51 -0.28 -3.86
C TRP A 103 -11.78 0.09 -2.55
N PRO A 104 -10.43 0.23 -2.54
CA PRO A 104 -9.68 0.58 -1.33
C PRO A 104 -10.13 1.91 -0.72
N GLU A 105 -10.48 1.90 0.58
CA GLU A 105 -11.14 3.02 1.27
C GLU A 105 -10.38 4.35 1.13
N TYR A 106 -9.04 4.32 1.22
CA TYR A 106 -8.24 5.54 1.19
C TYR A 106 -7.82 5.97 -0.23
N ASN A 107 -8.18 5.22 -1.27
CA ASN A 107 -7.96 5.62 -2.66
C ASN A 107 -9.08 6.54 -3.14
N MET A 108 -8.96 7.85 -2.89
CA MET A 108 -9.98 8.82 -3.31
C MET A 108 -10.11 9.03 -4.84
N LYS A 109 -9.17 8.50 -5.63
CA LYS A 109 -9.11 8.63 -7.09
C LYS A 109 -8.76 7.30 -7.72
N ARG A 110 -9.16 7.09 -8.99
CA ARG A 110 -8.90 5.87 -9.77
C ARG A 110 -7.42 5.61 -10.16
N GLY A 111 -6.47 6.31 -9.53
CA GLY A 111 -5.06 6.27 -9.93
C GLY A 111 -4.81 6.90 -11.29
N ASN A 112 -3.55 6.87 -11.72
CA ASN A 112 -3.18 7.31 -13.07
C ASN A 112 -3.26 6.15 -14.06
N THR A 113 -3.84 6.40 -15.23
CA THR A 113 -3.74 5.55 -16.42
C THR A 113 -3.11 6.36 -17.55
N CYS A 114 -2.11 5.79 -18.21
CA CYS A 114 -1.58 6.39 -19.43
C CYS A 114 -2.41 5.88 -20.61
N ALA A 115 -2.81 6.77 -21.51
CA ALA A 115 -3.41 6.35 -22.77
C ALA A 115 -2.40 5.47 -23.53
N ARG A 116 -2.78 4.22 -23.82
CA ARG A 116 -2.03 3.36 -24.74
C ARG A 116 -2.19 3.84 -26.18
#